data_AF-A0A962R8U4-F1
#
_entry.id   AF-A0A962R8U4-F1
#
_cell.length_a   1.000
_cell.length_b   1.000
_cell.length_c   1.000
_cell.angle_alpha   90.00
_cell.angle_beta   90.00
_cell.angle_gamma   90.00
#
_symmetry.space_group_name_H-M   'P 1'
#
loop_
_entity.id
_entity.type
_entity.pdbx_description
1 polymer ?
#
loop_
_entity_poly.entity_id
_entity_poly.type
_entity_poly.pdbx_seq_one_letter_code
_entity_poly.pdbx_strand_id
1 'polypeptide(L)'
;MSRSRKDSQSAFQMPLRLEWGTSPVASGHEAVDRAILSQLAGERYVRQVKEEVLVRSPADAANHLLQHVFQPFDTFEQEELWTLLLNTRNRITHEVMVYRGTVNAVQVRPAEIFKEAVRNNAVLMVVAHCHPSGDPTPSPDDVQATRILVQAGKNLDIELLDHVVIGRGRWVSMKERGLGFG
;
A
#
# COMPACT_ATOMS: atom_id res chain seq x y z
N MET A 1 32.73 17.62 28.19
CA MET A 1 32.05 16.58 28.99
C MET A 1 30.70 17.15 29.40
N SER A 2 29.50 16.61 29.16
CA SER A 2 29.02 15.32 28.65
C SER A 2 27.49 15.43 28.45
N ARG A 3 26.95 14.89 27.33
CA ARG A 3 25.63 14.21 27.11
C ARG A 3 24.34 14.91 27.64
N SER A 4 23.16 14.92 26.99
CA SER A 4 22.49 13.93 26.15
C SER A 4 21.19 14.51 25.55
N ARG A 5 20.87 14.09 24.31
CA ARG A 5 19.58 13.71 23.67
C ARG A 5 18.26 14.31 24.20
N LYS A 6 17.49 15.00 23.34
CA LYS A 6 16.36 14.49 22.52
C LYS A 6 15.30 13.75 23.35
N ASP A 7 14.10 14.35 23.43
CA ASP A 7 12.81 13.66 23.34
C ASP A 7 11.69 14.70 23.13
N SER A 8 11.28 14.90 21.88
CA SER A 8 10.05 15.60 21.53
C SER A 8 9.07 14.56 20.96
N GLN A 9 8.45 13.80 21.87
CA GLN A 9 7.26 13.02 21.53
C GLN A 9 6.07 13.97 21.50
N SER A 10 5.60 14.35 20.31
CA SER A 10 4.30 15.00 20.16
C SER A 10 3.22 13.91 20.28
N ALA A 11 2.66 13.77 21.48
CA ALA A 11 1.46 12.98 21.70
C ALA A 11 0.29 13.62 20.94
N PHE A 12 -0.17 12.96 19.88
CA PHE A 12 -1.43 13.30 19.22
C PHE A 12 -2.57 12.71 20.08
N GLN A 13 -3.24 13.55 20.88
CA GLN A 13 -4.50 13.20 21.51
C GLN A 13 -5.63 13.36 20.48
N MET A 14 -6.31 12.25 20.14
CA MET A 14 -7.59 12.30 19.42
C MET A 14 -8.74 12.47 20.42
N PRO A 15 -9.74 13.34 20.16
CA PRO A 15 -10.93 13.39 20.98
C PRO A 15 -11.90 12.27 20.59
N LEU A 16 -12.40 11.56 21.61
CA LEU A 16 -13.53 10.64 21.54
C LEU A 16 -14.84 11.41 21.33
N ARG A 17 -15.48 11.24 20.17
CA ARG A 17 -16.95 11.08 20.07
C ARG A 17 -17.38 10.64 18.67
N LEU A 18 -17.96 9.44 18.62
CA LEU A 18 -18.65 8.88 17.47
C LEU A 18 -20.05 9.50 17.39
N GLU A 19 -20.35 10.17 16.29
CA GLU A 19 -21.71 10.25 15.75
C GLU A 19 -21.69 9.60 14.37
N TRP A 20 -22.25 8.40 14.28
CA TRP A 20 -22.42 7.67 13.01
C TRP A 20 -23.58 8.28 12.22
N GLY A 21 -23.32 9.41 11.56
CA GLY A 21 -24.10 9.84 10.41
C GLY A 21 -23.80 8.91 9.24
N THR A 22 -24.84 8.41 8.57
CA THR A 22 -24.71 7.59 7.36
C THR A 22 -24.11 8.42 6.22
N SER A 23 -22.78 8.44 6.15
CA SER A 23 -22.02 8.96 5.01
C SER A 23 -21.76 7.82 4.03
N PRO A 24 -21.92 8.00 2.70
CA PRO A 24 -21.83 6.91 1.72
C PRO A 24 -20.39 6.51 1.38
N VAL A 25 -19.46 6.69 2.30
CA VAL A 25 -18.10 6.16 2.16
C VAL A 25 -18.18 4.67 2.46
N ALA A 26 -18.29 3.85 1.41
CA ALA A 26 -18.13 2.41 1.48
C ALA A 26 -16.96 2.10 2.42
N SER A 27 -17.24 1.49 3.55
CA SER A 27 -16.24 1.23 4.59
C SER A 27 -15.10 0.38 4.02
N GLY A 28 -13.85 0.60 4.44
CA GLY A 28 -12.68 -0.13 3.88
C GLY A 28 -12.82 -1.65 3.88
N HIS A 29 -13.62 -2.23 4.78
CA HIS A 29 -13.99 -3.65 4.78
C HIS A 29 -14.64 -4.10 3.47
N GLU A 30 -15.50 -3.27 2.85
CA GLU A 30 -16.12 -3.63 1.57
C GLU A 30 -15.10 -3.81 0.44
N ALA A 31 -14.02 -3.03 0.45
CA ALA A 31 -12.99 -3.14 -0.59
C ALA A 31 -12.25 -4.46 -0.47
N VAL A 32 -11.82 -4.81 0.76
CA VAL A 32 -11.15 -6.07 1.06
C VAL A 32 -12.10 -7.26 0.83
N ASP A 33 -13.33 -7.21 1.33
CA ASP A 33 -14.34 -8.27 1.15
C ASP A 33 -14.61 -8.56 -0.33
N ARG A 34 -14.84 -7.52 -1.14
CA ARG A 34 -14.99 -7.68 -2.59
C ARG A 34 -13.73 -8.25 -3.21
N ALA A 35 -12.56 -7.86 -2.72
CA ALA A 35 -11.31 -8.36 -3.25
C ALA A 35 -11.11 -9.86 -2.98
N ILE A 36 -11.50 -10.32 -1.79
CA ILE A 36 -11.53 -11.74 -1.43
C ILE A 36 -12.48 -12.50 -2.34
N LEU A 37 -13.71 -12.00 -2.51
CA LEU A 37 -14.71 -12.63 -3.35
C LEU A 37 -14.22 -12.76 -4.80
N SER A 38 -13.58 -11.72 -5.35
CA SER A 38 -12.96 -11.78 -6.67
C SER A 38 -11.91 -12.90 -6.75
N GLN A 39 -10.99 -12.98 -5.78
CA GLN A 39 -9.97 -14.03 -5.77
C GLN A 39 -10.56 -15.44 -5.66
N LEU A 40 -11.57 -15.65 -4.82
CA LEU A 40 -12.29 -16.93 -4.70
C LEU A 40 -12.99 -17.31 -6.00
N ALA A 41 -13.47 -16.32 -6.77
CA ALA A 41 -14.04 -16.53 -8.11
C ALA A 41 -12.97 -16.74 -9.20
N GLY A 42 -11.67 -16.70 -8.87
CA GLY A 42 -10.57 -16.80 -9.84
C GLY A 42 -10.30 -15.49 -10.60
N GLU A 43 -10.88 -14.37 -10.15
CA GLU A 43 -10.74 -13.05 -10.75
C GLU A 43 -9.81 -12.16 -9.91
N ARG A 44 -9.25 -11.13 -10.55
CA ARG A 44 -8.48 -10.11 -9.85
C ARG A 44 -9.37 -8.94 -9.46
N TYR A 45 -9.25 -8.50 -8.22
CA TYR A 45 -9.88 -7.27 -7.78
C TYR A 45 -9.18 -6.06 -8.37
N VAL A 46 -9.94 -5.26 -9.11
CA VAL A 46 -9.50 -3.98 -9.67
C VAL A 46 -10.62 -2.98 -9.43
N ARG A 47 -10.33 -1.92 -8.66
CA ARG A 47 -11.27 -0.84 -8.41
C ARG A 47 -10.77 0.43 -9.06
N GLN A 48 -11.60 1.04 -9.91
CA GLN A 48 -11.33 2.38 -10.43
C GLN A 48 -11.64 3.43 -9.36
N VAL A 49 -10.70 4.35 -9.15
CA VAL A 49 -10.84 5.47 -8.22
C VAL A 49 -11.40 6.67 -8.99
N LYS A 50 -12.58 7.15 -8.59
CA LYS A 50 -13.28 8.26 -9.24
C LYS A 50 -12.80 9.63 -8.76
N GLU A 51 -12.42 9.72 -7.49
CA GLU A 51 -11.85 10.93 -6.91
C GLU A 51 -10.34 10.88 -7.05
N GLU A 52 -9.80 11.70 -7.94
CA GLU A 52 -8.39 11.68 -8.28
C GLU A 52 -7.51 12.18 -7.11
N VAL A 53 -7.16 11.27 -6.20
CA VAL A 53 -6.21 11.51 -5.09
C VAL A 53 -4.82 11.73 -5.66
N LEU A 54 -4.22 12.88 -5.34
CA LEU A 54 -2.90 13.28 -5.79
C LEU A 54 -1.81 12.79 -4.82
N VAL A 55 -0.80 12.09 -5.34
CA VAL A 55 0.34 11.59 -4.58
C VAL A 55 1.55 12.51 -4.77
N ARG A 56 1.90 13.27 -3.73
CA ARG A 56 3.09 14.14 -3.69
C ARG A 56 4.15 13.63 -2.72
N SER A 57 3.74 12.77 -1.80
CA SER A 57 4.55 12.19 -0.75
C SER A 57 4.11 10.76 -0.47
N PRO A 58 4.95 9.93 0.16
CA PRO A 58 4.54 8.61 0.62
C PRO A 58 3.33 8.64 1.56
N ALA A 59 3.18 9.71 2.34
CA ALA A 59 2.04 9.91 3.23
C ALA A 59 0.71 9.97 2.47
N ASP A 60 0.68 10.55 1.27
CA ASP A 60 -0.56 10.62 0.47
C ASP A 60 -1.03 9.23 0.05
N ALA A 61 -0.11 8.38 -0.43
CA ALA A 61 -0.40 7.00 -0.80
C ALA A 61 -0.78 6.15 0.42
N ALA A 62 -0.03 6.28 1.52
CA ALA A 62 -0.29 5.55 2.75
C ALA A 62 -1.64 5.94 3.37
N ASN A 63 -1.98 7.23 3.41
CA ASN A 63 -3.26 7.70 3.94
C ASN A 63 -4.43 7.20 3.09
N HIS A 64 -4.30 7.22 1.76
CA HIS A 64 -5.30 6.65 0.88
C HIS A 64 -5.51 5.15 1.16
N LEU A 65 -4.42 4.37 1.26
CA LEU A 65 -4.49 2.96 1.62
C LEU A 65 -5.15 2.75 2.99
N LEU A 66 -4.77 3.52 4.00
CA LEU A 66 -5.33 3.39 5.35
C LEU A 66 -6.82 3.77 5.43
N GLN A 67 -7.28 4.68 4.57
CA GLN A 67 -8.67 5.13 4.54
C GLN A 67 -9.58 4.23 3.71
N HIS A 68 -9.05 3.58 2.67
CA HIS A 68 -9.87 2.87 1.68
C HIS A 68 -9.60 1.38 1.57
N VAL A 69 -8.49 0.89 2.13
CA VAL A 69 -8.03 -0.51 2.02
C VAL A 69 -7.78 -1.10 3.40
N PHE A 70 -6.87 -0.52 4.18
CA PHE A 70 -6.37 -1.04 5.45
C PHE A 70 -6.82 -0.18 6.63
N GLN A 71 -7.95 -0.47 7.27
CA GLN A 71 -8.42 0.37 8.37
C GLN A 71 -7.47 0.29 9.57
N PRO A 72 -7.33 1.38 10.37
CA PRO A 72 -6.37 1.45 11.47
C PRO A 72 -6.51 0.36 12.54
N PHE A 73 -7.70 -0.24 12.65
CA PHE A 73 -8.05 -1.25 13.65
C PHE A 73 -8.16 -2.66 13.06
N ASP A 74 -7.84 -2.86 11.78
CA ASP A 74 -7.92 -4.18 11.18
C ASP A 74 -6.95 -5.14 11.86
N THR A 75 -7.47 -6.29 12.26
CA THR A 75 -6.68 -7.49 12.44
C THR A 75 -6.33 -7.99 11.05
N PHE A 76 -5.17 -7.57 10.53
CA PHE A 76 -4.55 -8.18 9.36
C PHE A 76 -4.31 -9.68 9.67
N GLU A 77 -5.28 -10.55 9.37
CA GLU A 77 -5.14 -11.99 9.62
C GLU A 77 -4.17 -12.64 8.63
N GLN A 78 -4.01 -12.02 7.46
CA GLN A 78 -3.15 -12.45 6.38
C GLN A 78 -2.41 -11.25 5.80
N GLU A 79 -1.27 -11.54 5.18
CA GLU A 79 -0.56 -10.54 4.40
C GLU A 79 -1.29 -10.31 3.07
N GLU A 80 -1.40 -9.04 2.68
CA GLU A 80 -2.03 -8.61 1.44
C GLU A 80 -1.06 -7.73 0.68
N LEU A 81 -0.98 -7.92 -0.64
CA LEU A 81 -0.19 -7.07 -1.53
C LEU A 81 -1.12 -6.33 -2.48
N TRP A 82 -1.01 -5.01 -2.44
CA TRP A 82 -1.82 -4.08 -3.20
C TRP A 82 -0.96 -3.23 -4.13
N THR A 83 -1.53 -2.78 -5.24
CA THR A 83 -0.94 -1.75 -6.09
C THR A 83 -1.91 -0.61 -6.30
N LEU A 84 -1.37 0.61 -6.21
CA LEU A 84 -2.03 1.82 -6.67
C LEU A 84 -1.47 2.12 -8.06
N LEU A 85 -2.36 2.26 -9.04
CA LEU A 85 -1.98 2.67 -10.38
C LEU A 85 -2.19 4.17 -10.54
N LEU A 86 -1.18 4.87 -11.05
CA LEU A 86 -1.20 6.31 -11.15
C LEU A 86 -1.03 6.77 -12.60
N ASN A 87 -1.67 7.90 -12.91
CA ASN A 87 -1.45 8.60 -14.18
C ASN A 87 -0.20 9.50 -14.13
N THR A 88 0.15 10.12 -15.25
CA THR A 88 1.31 11.02 -15.41
C THR A 88 1.28 12.27 -14.51
N ARG A 89 0.16 12.55 -13.84
CA ARG A 89 0.01 13.66 -12.89
C ARG A 89 0.04 13.19 -11.44
N ASN A 90 0.58 12.00 -11.18
CA ASN A 90 0.61 11.34 -9.87
C ASN A 90 -0.77 11.18 -9.23
N ARG A 91 -1.83 10.99 -10.02
CA ARG A 91 -3.17 10.76 -9.46
C ARG A 91 -3.51 9.29 -9.48
N ILE A 92 -4.00 8.77 -8.36
CA ILE A 92 -4.45 7.38 -8.25
C ILE A 92 -5.66 7.21 -9.17
N THR A 93 -5.58 6.20 -10.03
CA THR A 93 -6.63 5.82 -10.98
C THR A 93 -7.25 4.49 -10.61
N HIS A 94 -6.47 3.56 -10.04
CA HIS A 94 -6.95 2.24 -9.66
C HIS A 94 -6.28 1.74 -8.39
N GLU A 95 -7.03 0.91 -7.66
CA GLU A 95 -6.56 0.05 -6.58
C GLU A 95 -6.69 -1.41 -7.02
N VAL A 96 -5.63 -2.19 -6.81
CA VAL A 96 -5.58 -3.58 -7.26
C VAL A 96 -5.08 -4.45 -6.12
N MET A 97 -5.84 -5.49 -5.76
CA MET A 97 -5.35 -6.53 -4.85
C MET A 97 -4.67 -7.61 -5.67
N VAL A 98 -3.35 -7.77 -5.48
CA VAL A 98 -2.55 -8.75 -6.22
C VAL A 98 -2.51 -10.09 -5.50
N TYR A 99 -2.28 -10.07 -4.18
CA TYR A 99 -2.15 -11.26 -3.34
C TYR A 99 -2.84 -11.08 -2.00
N ARG A 100 -3.34 -12.19 -1.44
CA ARG A 100 -3.81 -12.33 -0.06
C ARG A 100 -3.47 -13.72 0.45
N GLY A 101 -2.87 -13.81 1.63
CA GLY A 101 -2.44 -15.07 2.25
C GLY A 101 -1.05 -14.95 2.86
N THR A 102 -0.46 -16.06 3.31
CA THR A 102 0.99 -16.10 3.56
C THR A 102 1.68 -15.86 2.23
N VAL A 103 2.20 -14.64 2.04
CA VAL A 103 3.22 -14.36 1.04
C VAL A 103 4.43 -15.14 1.53
N ASN A 104 4.48 -16.44 1.23
CA ASN A 104 5.73 -17.18 1.30
C ASN A 104 6.68 -16.36 0.44
N ALA A 105 7.69 -15.77 1.09
CA ALA A 105 8.60 -14.76 0.59
C ALA A 105 9.43 -15.17 -0.66
N VAL A 106 9.05 -16.25 -1.34
CA VAL A 106 9.85 -16.93 -2.35
C VAL A 106 9.47 -16.55 -3.77
N GLN A 107 8.30 -15.97 -4.11
CA GLN A 107 8.06 -15.57 -5.52
C GLN A 107 7.21 -14.31 -5.70
N VAL A 108 7.85 -13.16 -5.52
CA VAL A 108 7.45 -11.93 -6.23
C VAL A 108 7.51 -12.23 -7.72
N ARG A 109 6.36 -12.23 -8.40
CA ARG A 109 6.28 -12.35 -9.85
C ARG A 109 5.93 -10.98 -10.42
N PRO A 110 6.90 -10.21 -10.95
CA PRO A 110 6.61 -8.89 -11.52
C PRO A 110 5.50 -8.92 -12.57
N ALA A 111 5.44 -9.96 -13.39
CA ALA A 111 4.37 -10.14 -14.37
C ALA A 111 2.96 -10.06 -13.75
N GLU A 112 2.76 -10.58 -12.53
CA GLU A 112 1.46 -10.49 -11.86
C GLU A 112 1.20 -9.10 -11.28
N ILE A 113 2.22 -8.49 -10.66
CA ILE A 113 2.11 -7.18 -10.00
C ILE A 113 1.87 -6.06 -11.03
N PHE A 114 2.52 -6.14 -12.20
CA PHE A 114 2.42 -5.15 -13.26
C PHE A 114 1.29 -5.42 -14.26
N LYS A 115 0.64 -6.59 -14.23
CA LYS A 115 -0.41 -6.96 -15.20
C LYS A 115 -1.50 -5.89 -15.34
N GLU A 116 -2.02 -5.40 -14.22
CA GLU A 116 -3.08 -4.39 -14.25
C GLU A 116 -2.52 -2.99 -14.56
N ALA A 117 -1.26 -2.71 -14.22
CA ALA A 117 -0.59 -1.49 -14.65
C ALA A 117 -0.53 -1.40 -16.19
N VAL A 118 -0.11 -2.49 -16.84
CA VAL A 118 -0.08 -2.59 -18.30
C VAL A 118 -1.47 -2.49 -18.91
N ARG A 119 -2.46 -3.24 -18.39
CA ARG A 119 -3.84 -3.22 -18.93
C ARG A 119 -4.51 -1.86 -18.83
N ASN A 120 -4.17 -1.07 -17.80
CA ASN A 120 -4.75 0.24 -17.55
C ASN A 120 -3.84 1.40 -18.01
N ASN A 121 -2.78 1.12 -18.77
CA ASN A 121 -1.82 2.12 -19.27
C ASN A 121 -1.25 3.03 -18.17
N ALA A 122 -1.01 2.46 -16.98
CA ALA A 122 -0.39 3.17 -15.88
C ALA A 122 1.09 3.38 -16.19
N VAL A 123 1.57 4.60 -15.98
CA VAL A 123 3.00 4.97 -16.14
C VAL A 123 3.73 5.02 -14.82
N LEU A 124 2.98 5.08 -13.72
CA LEU A 124 3.47 5.23 -12.35
C LEU A 124 2.68 4.27 -11.47
N MET A 125 3.32 3.71 -10.46
CA MET A 125 2.64 2.87 -9.47
C MET A 125 3.24 2.98 -8.08
N VAL A 126 2.44 2.69 -7.06
CA VAL A 126 2.89 2.42 -5.70
C VAL A 126 2.53 0.98 -5.37
N VAL A 127 3.46 0.24 -4.76
CA VAL A 127 3.18 -1.09 -4.20
C VAL A 127 2.99 -0.94 -2.70
N ALA A 128 2.11 -1.72 -2.10
CA ALA A 128 1.99 -1.78 -0.66
C ALA A 128 1.74 -3.22 -0.19
N HIS A 129 2.23 -3.55 1.00
CA HIS A 129 1.81 -4.76 1.68
C HIS A 129 1.59 -4.49 3.17
N CYS A 130 0.77 -5.33 3.82
CA CYS A 130 0.52 -5.23 5.24
C CYS A 130 1.23 -6.35 6.03
N HIS A 131 1.76 -6.03 7.20
CA HIS A 131 2.26 -7.03 8.14
C HIS A 131 1.18 -7.41 9.15
N PRO A 132 0.78 -8.69 9.24
CA PRO A 132 -0.13 -9.20 10.26
C PRO A 132 0.24 -8.85 11.71
N SER A 133 1.55 -8.76 11.97
CA SER A 133 2.12 -8.36 13.27
C SER A 133 1.75 -6.93 13.69
N GLY A 134 1.40 -6.06 12.72
CA GLY A 134 1.17 -4.64 12.92
C GLY A 134 2.45 -3.79 13.03
N ASP A 135 3.63 -4.38 12.89
CA ASP A 135 4.92 -3.68 12.80
C ASP A 135 5.28 -3.44 11.33
N PRO A 136 5.32 -2.19 10.84
CA PRO A 136 5.66 -1.90 9.46
C PRO A 136 7.18 -1.93 9.17
N THR A 137 7.99 -2.48 10.09
CA THR A 137 9.42 -2.64 9.85
C THR A 137 9.66 -3.66 8.73
N PRO A 138 10.30 -3.25 7.61
CA PRO A 138 10.52 -4.14 6.47
C PRO A 138 11.55 -5.22 6.77
N SER A 139 11.30 -6.42 6.26
CA SER A 139 12.21 -7.55 6.25
C SER A 139 13.25 -7.46 5.13
N PRO A 140 14.32 -8.28 5.16
CA PRO A 140 15.25 -8.41 4.03
C PRO A 140 14.56 -8.85 2.72
N ASP A 141 13.52 -9.68 2.82
CA ASP A 141 12.77 -10.18 1.67
C ASP A 141 11.96 -9.05 1.03
N ASP A 142 11.41 -8.13 1.82
CA ASP A 142 10.74 -6.92 1.30
C ASP A 142 11.71 -6.03 0.54
N VAL A 143 12.95 -5.89 1.03
CA VAL A 143 13.99 -5.14 0.33
C VAL A 143 14.34 -5.80 -0.99
N GLN A 144 14.47 -7.13 -1.02
CA GLN A 144 14.77 -7.87 -2.25
C GLN A 144 13.62 -7.78 -3.25
N ALA A 145 12.38 -7.96 -2.79
CA ALA A 145 11.15 -7.78 -3.56
C ALA A 145 11.12 -6.40 -4.21
N THR A 146 11.37 -5.36 -3.41
CA THR A 146 11.41 -3.97 -3.89
C THR A 146 12.43 -3.80 -5.01
N ARG A 147 13.66 -4.33 -4.86
CA ARG A 147 14.69 -4.25 -5.91
C ARG A 147 14.22 -4.87 -7.22
N ILE A 148 13.64 -6.06 -7.15
CA ILE A 148 13.13 -6.77 -8.33
C ILE A 148 12.04 -5.93 -9.02
N LEU A 149 11.12 -5.36 -8.24
CA LEU A 149 10.02 -4.55 -8.78
C LEU A 149 10.50 -3.22 -9.37
N VAL A 150 11.48 -2.56 -8.75
CA VAL A 150 12.10 -1.34 -9.31
C VAL A 150 12.73 -1.64 -10.68
N GLN A 151 13.46 -2.75 -10.81
CA GLN A 151 14.08 -3.13 -12.08
C GLN A 151 13.03 -3.55 -13.13
N ALA A 152 12.00 -4.29 -12.73
CA ALA A 152 10.92 -4.65 -13.63
C ALA A 152 10.14 -3.43 -14.13
N GLY A 153 9.87 -2.47 -13.25
CA GLY A 153 9.21 -1.21 -13.61
C GLY A 153 10.00 -0.40 -14.63
N LYS A 154 11.33 -0.32 -14.46
CA LYS A 154 12.22 0.30 -15.46
C LYS A 154 12.13 -0.39 -16.83
N ASN A 155 12.07 -1.71 -16.87
CA ASN A 155 11.98 -2.47 -18.12
C ASN A 155 10.62 -2.35 -18.82
N LEU A 156 9.57 -1.98 -18.08
CA LEU A 156 8.20 -1.86 -18.60
C LEU A 156 7.79 -0.40 -18.85
N ASP A 157 8.67 0.57 -18.61
CA ASP A 157 8.35 2.00 -18.59
C ASP A 157 7.20 2.35 -17.62
N ILE A 158 7.15 1.65 -16.47
CA ILE A 158 6.19 1.88 -15.38
C ILE A 158 6.99 2.12 -14.09
N GLU A 159 7.14 3.38 -13.69
CA GLU A 159 7.96 3.73 -12.53
C GLU A 159 7.28 3.29 -11.23
N LEU A 160 8.01 2.51 -10.42
CA LEU A 160 7.64 2.29 -9.04
C LEU A 160 8.00 3.53 -8.21
N LEU A 161 7.00 4.32 -7.84
CA LEU A 161 7.18 5.55 -7.07
C LEU A 161 7.58 5.28 -5.63
N ASP A 162 7.01 4.24 -5.02
CA ASP A 162 7.33 3.80 -3.66
C ASP A 162 6.85 2.35 -3.42
N HIS A 163 7.37 1.75 -2.36
CA HIS A 163 6.83 0.54 -1.75
C HIS A 163 6.50 0.86 -0.28
N VAL A 164 5.22 0.80 0.09
CA VAL A 164 4.74 1.16 1.42
C VAL A 164 4.43 -0.09 2.24
N VAL A 165 5.09 -0.24 3.39
CA VAL A 165 4.77 -1.30 4.37
C VAL A 165 3.75 -0.76 5.37
N ILE A 166 2.63 -1.45 5.51
CA ILE A 166 1.51 -1.06 6.37
C ILE A 166 1.49 -1.93 7.64
N GLY A 167 1.37 -1.29 8.79
CA GLY A 167 1.08 -1.92 10.07
C GLY A 167 -0.20 -1.35 10.67
N ARG A 168 -0.43 -1.55 11.98
CA ARG A 168 -1.63 -1.04 12.66
C ARG A 168 -1.57 0.48 12.83
N GLY A 169 -2.24 1.21 11.94
CA GLY A 169 -2.26 2.68 11.92
C GLY A 169 -0.91 3.36 11.68
N ARG A 170 0.09 2.58 11.23
CA ARG A 170 1.46 3.04 10.99
C ARG A 170 1.93 2.52 9.64
N TRP A 171 2.90 3.20 9.05
CA TRP A 171 3.45 2.81 7.76
C TRP A 171 4.93 3.18 7.65
N VAL A 172 5.61 2.56 6.69
CA VAL A 172 6.99 2.87 6.30
C VAL A 172 7.07 2.99 4.79
N SER A 173 7.70 4.06 4.30
CA SER A 173 8.16 4.17 2.92
C SER A 173 9.51 3.49 2.75
N MET A 174 9.59 2.50 1.86
CA MET A 174 10.84 1.87 1.49
C MET A 174 11.76 2.85 0.76
N LYS A 175 11.19 3.75 -0.06
CA LYS A 175 11.98 4.76 -0.79
C LYS A 175 12.61 5.80 0.14
N GLU A 176 11.86 6.37 1.08
CA GLU A 176 12.40 7.33 2.06
C GLU A 176 13.48 6.69 2.95
N ARG A 177 13.36 5.40 3.24
CA ARG A 177 14.38 4.64 3.99
C ARG A 177 15.57 4.20 3.14
N GLY A 178 15.57 4.45 1.83
CA GLY A 178 16.64 4.02 0.92
C GLY A 178 16.71 2.50 0.74
N LEU A 179 15.58 1.80 0.90
CA LEU A 179 15.50 0.34 0.87
C LEU A 179 15.01 -0.15 -0.49
N GLY A 180 15.93 -0.71 -1.27
CA GLY A 180 15.60 -1.39 -2.53
C GLY A 180 15.41 -0.48 -3.76
N PHE A 181 15.56 0.83 -3.60
CA PHE A 181 15.49 1.84 -4.68
C PHE A 181 16.86 2.26 -5.24
N GLY A 182 17.95 1.63 -4.79
CA GLY A 182 19.33 1.89 -5.25
C GLY A 182 19.68 1.22 -6.56
#